data_AF-A0A3D1K4J8-F1
#
_entry.id   AF-A0A3D1K4J8-F1
#
_cell.length_a   1.000
_cell.length_b   1.000
_cell.length_c   1.000
_cell.angle_alpha   90.00
_cell.angle_beta   90.00
_cell.angle_gamma   90.00
#
_symmetry.space_group_name_H-M   'P 1'
#
loop_
_entity.id
_entity.type
_entity.pdbx_description
1 polymer ?
#
loop_
_entity_poly.entity_id
_entity_poly.type
_entity_poly.pdbx_seq_one_letter_code
_entity_poly.pdbx_strand_id
1 'polypeptide(L)'
;MKKLMLVIAVFFCGAVLVSAQGQVKAAAPAAQPEKKPLDQWTFFQIGFFPGVPESTKNSNVCGLKLGFPMVDGYGRVGGVEPSLFYSGTDYVKGVQATLVGPSIGQEILGVQTACVGPTIAKTVHGLQLSGMFNLADDLLGCGLGVANIAKSMAGFQISAVNVSEKVVGGQISAVNVSGMVIGAQVSAVNFANDELKGAQIGVVNYSKKNGCQLGLFNIIEDSPLPFTIIFNIKF
;
A
#
# COMPACT_ATOMS: atom_id res chain seq x y z
N MET A 1 -6.23 -5.16 -32.87
CA MET A 1 -6.40 -6.38 -32.04
C MET A 1 -5.34 -6.49 -30.94
N LYS A 2 -4.02 -6.35 -31.21
CA LYS A 2 -2.97 -6.33 -30.16
C LYS A 2 -3.08 -5.17 -29.16
N LYS A 3 -3.44 -3.97 -29.64
CA LYS A 3 -3.79 -2.82 -28.79
C LYS A 3 -5.09 -3.03 -27.97
N LEU A 4 -5.99 -3.92 -28.41
CA LEU A 4 -7.27 -4.15 -27.74
C LEU A 4 -7.14 -5.10 -26.54
N MET A 5 -6.27 -6.13 -26.63
CA MET A 5 -5.97 -6.99 -25.48
C MET A 5 -5.10 -6.28 -24.43
N LEU A 6 -4.14 -5.46 -24.86
CA LEU A 6 -3.37 -4.57 -23.96
C LEU A 6 -4.29 -3.57 -23.27
N VAL A 7 -5.25 -2.98 -24.02
CA VAL A 7 -6.27 -2.09 -23.47
C VAL A 7 -7.17 -2.83 -22.50
N ILE A 8 -7.59 -4.09 -22.72
CA ILE A 8 -8.45 -4.84 -21.77
C ILE A 8 -7.73 -5.18 -20.46
N ALA A 9 -6.44 -5.56 -20.51
CA ALA A 9 -5.63 -5.80 -19.31
C ALA A 9 -5.37 -4.49 -18.53
N VAL A 10 -5.12 -3.40 -19.25
CA VAL A 10 -5.03 -2.03 -18.70
C VAL A 10 -6.40 -1.48 -18.32
N PHE A 11 -7.52 -1.94 -18.89
CA PHE A 11 -8.88 -1.52 -18.53
C PHE A 11 -9.33 -2.18 -17.24
N PHE A 12 -8.97 -3.46 -17.03
CA PHE A 12 -9.24 -4.15 -15.77
C PHE A 12 -8.36 -3.62 -14.64
N CYS A 13 -7.07 -3.32 -14.87
CA CYS A 13 -6.22 -2.65 -13.87
C CYS A 13 -6.53 -1.14 -13.74
N GLY A 14 -6.92 -0.51 -14.84
CA GLY A 14 -7.29 0.91 -14.93
C GLY A 14 -8.64 1.19 -14.29
N ALA A 15 -9.61 0.26 -14.34
CA ALA A 15 -10.86 0.37 -13.59
C ALA A 15 -10.61 0.26 -12.07
N VAL A 16 -9.61 -0.50 -11.65
CA VAL A 16 -9.14 -0.54 -10.25
C VAL A 16 -8.42 0.76 -9.87
N LEU A 17 -7.62 1.34 -10.77
CA LEU A 17 -6.98 2.66 -10.57
C LEU A 17 -7.97 3.83 -10.57
N VAL A 18 -8.98 3.82 -11.44
CA VAL A 18 -10.02 4.88 -11.55
C VAL A 18 -10.99 4.82 -10.38
N SER A 19 -11.29 3.63 -9.86
CA SER A 19 -12.10 3.50 -8.64
C SER A 19 -11.34 3.89 -7.37
N ALA A 20 -10.00 3.87 -7.37
CA ALA A 20 -9.18 4.39 -6.27
C ALA A 20 -8.90 5.91 -6.37
N GLN A 21 -8.87 6.49 -7.58
CA GLN A 21 -8.62 7.92 -7.80
C GLN A 21 -9.90 8.78 -7.74
N GLY A 22 -11.07 8.18 -7.94
CA GLY A 22 -12.35 8.87 -7.82
C GLY A 22 -12.73 9.09 -6.35
N GLN A 23 -12.38 10.27 -5.82
CA GLN A 23 -12.87 10.92 -4.59
C GLN A 23 -11.81 11.22 -3.51
N VAL A 24 -10.85 12.10 -3.80
CA VAL A 24 -10.50 13.16 -2.84
C VAL A 24 -10.25 14.45 -3.62
N LYS A 25 -11.31 15.24 -3.81
CA LYS A 25 -11.16 16.65 -4.16
C LYS A 25 -10.35 17.27 -3.02
N ALA A 26 -9.12 17.71 -3.31
CA ALA A 26 -8.28 18.37 -2.33
C ALA A 26 -8.99 19.63 -1.84
N ALA A 27 -9.73 19.49 -0.74
CA ALA A 27 -10.11 20.62 0.09
C ALA A 27 -8.80 21.28 0.57
N ALA A 28 -8.77 22.61 0.60
CA ALA A 28 -7.66 23.36 1.18
C ALA A 28 -7.26 22.72 2.52
N PRO A 29 -5.96 22.62 2.86
CA PRO A 29 -5.55 22.00 4.11
C PRO A 29 -6.22 22.76 5.26
N ALA A 30 -7.20 22.11 5.88
CA ALA A 30 -7.73 22.57 7.16
C ALA A 30 -6.53 22.69 8.10
N ALA A 31 -6.48 23.76 8.90
CA ALA A 31 -5.44 23.95 9.88
C ALA A 31 -5.22 22.64 10.64
N GLN A 32 -3.99 22.12 10.66
CA GLN A 32 -3.71 20.86 11.34
C GLN A 32 -4.12 21.05 12.81
N PRO A 33 -5.03 20.21 13.33
CA PRO A 33 -5.48 20.32 14.71
C PRO A 33 -4.27 20.25 15.64
N GLU A 34 -4.26 21.14 16.64
CA GLU A 34 -3.12 21.36 17.52
C GLU A 34 -2.78 20.09 18.32
N LYS A 35 -1.65 19.47 18.01
CA LYS A 35 -1.18 18.26 18.70
C LYS A 35 -0.73 18.60 20.11
N LYS A 36 -0.99 17.71 21.07
CA LYS A 36 -0.43 17.88 22.42
C LYS A 36 1.11 17.87 22.40
N PRO A 37 1.74 18.66 23.28
CA PRO A 37 3.18 18.63 23.54
C PRO A 37 3.74 17.22 23.81
N LEU A 38 5.00 17.00 23.45
CA LEU A 38 5.67 15.68 23.54
C LEU A 38 6.03 15.24 24.97
N ASP A 39 5.84 16.09 25.97
CA ASP A 39 5.98 15.76 27.39
C ASP A 39 4.65 15.25 28.00
N GLN A 40 3.52 15.47 27.33
CA GLN A 40 2.20 15.06 27.81
C GLN A 40 1.76 13.72 27.21
N TRP A 41 2.08 12.64 27.91
CA TRP A 41 1.65 11.28 27.55
C TRP A 41 0.70 10.69 28.59
N THR A 42 -0.31 9.98 28.12
CA THR A 42 -1.13 9.09 28.95
C THR A 42 -0.78 7.63 28.64
N PHE A 43 -0.90 6.75 29.62
CA PHE A 43 -0.59 5.33 29.41
C PHE A 43 -1.73 4.55 28.74
N PHE A 44 -2.96 4.90 29.10
CA PHE A 44 -4.17 4.22 28.65
C PHE A 44 -5.22 5.22 28.19
N GLN A 45 -5.94 4.88 27.15
CA GLN A 45 -7.08 5.66 26.68
C GLN A 45 -8.11 4.75 26.00
N ILE A 46 -9.39 5.10 26.12
CA ILE A 46 -10.49 4.43 25.43
C ILE A 46 -11.22 5.41 24.52
N GLY A 47 -11.51 4.99 23.29
CA GLY A 47 -12.38 5.66 22.33
C GLY A 47 -13.64 4.83 22.09
N PHE A 48 -14.76 5.52 21.86
CA PHE A 48 -16.04 4.87 21.54
C PHE A 48 -16.48 5.16 20.10
N PHE A 49 -16.24 6.38 19.63
CA PHE A 49 -16.51 6.84 18.28
C PHE A 49 -15.38 7.76 17.81
N PRO A 50 -15.24 8.02 16.50
CA PRO A 50 -14.29 9.01 16.03
C PRO A 50 -14.44 10.35 16.77
N GLY A 51 -13.36 10.79 17.40
CA GLY A 51 -13.32 12.01 18.21
C GLY A 51 -14.07 11.97 19.55
N VAL A 52 -14.53 10.79 20.01
CA VAL A 52 -15.26 10.61 21.27
C VAL A 52 -14.57 9.56 22.16
N PRO A 53 -14.17 9.90 23.40
CA PRO A 53 -14.26 11.23 24.01
C PRO A 53 -13.31 12.23 23.33
N GLU A 54 -13.59 13.54 23.48
CA GLU A 54 -12.80 14.59 22.81
C GLU A 54 -11.32 14.56 23.16
N SER A 55 -10.97 14.02 24.33
CA SER A 55 -9.59 13.75 24.73
C SER A 55 -8.81 12.92 23.70
N THR A 56 -9.47 12.09 22.88
CA THR A 56 -8.80 11.22 21.90
C THR A 56 -8.27 11.95 20.68
N LYS A 57 -8.81 13.14 20.36
CA LYS A 57 -8.48 13.87 19.13
C LYS A 57 -6.99 14.21 19.07
N ASN A 58 -6.42 14.77 20.13
CA ASN A 58 -5.04 15.26 20.11
C ASN A 58 -4.12 14.57 21.14
N SER A 59 -4.55 13.45 21.73
CA SER A 59 -3.82 12.72 22.79
C SER A 59 -2.51 12.10 22.28
N ASN A 60 -1.45 12.16 23.10
CA ASN A 60 -0.32 11.24 22.96
C ASN A 60 -0.50 10.09 23.97
N VAL A 61 -0.50 8.84 23.50
CA VAL A 61 -0.66 7.64 24.33
C VAL A 61 0.59 6.77 24.23
N CYS A 62 1.24 6.45 25.35
CA CYS A 62 2.36 5.52 25.40
C CYS A 62 1.94 4.27 26.17
N GLY A 63 1.44 3.26 25.46
CA GLY A 63 0.79 2.09 26.05
C GLY A 63 -0.37 1.60 25.19
N LEU A 64 -1.60 1.70 25.69
CA LEU A 64 -2.79 1.14 25.05
C LEU A 64 -3.85 2.22 24.75
N LYS A 65 -4.18 2.40 23.46
CA LYS A 65 -5.32 3.22 23.02
C LYS A 65 -6.41 2.30 22.45
N LEU A 66 -7.40 1.94 23.26
CA LEU A 66 -8.43 0.97 22.90
C LEU A 66 -9.61 1.64 22.19
N GLY A 67 -9.99 1.15 21.01
CA GLY A 67 -11.25 1.49 20.35
C GLY A 67 -12.35 0.47 20.68
N PHE A 68 -13.34 0.88 21.46
CA PHE A 68 -14.50 0.06 21.81
C PHE A 68 -15.81 0.84 21.61
N PRO A 69 -16.41 0.80 20.42
CA PRO A 69 -15.99 0.03 19.25
C PRO A 69 -15.00 0.72 18.28
N MET A 70 -14.79 2.02 18.39
CA MET A 70 -14.03 2.82 17.40
C MET A 70 -13.16 3.87 18.08
N VAL A 71 -12.03 4.25 17.47
CA VAL A 71 -11.18 5.34 17.96
C VAL A 71 -10.52 6.10 16.83
N ASP A 72 -10.32 7.41 17.03
CA ASP A 72 -9.70 8.32 16.07
C ASP A 72 -8.78 9.32 16.80
N GLY A 73 -7.84 9.94 16.08
CA GLY A 73 -7.17 11.14 16.54
C GLY A 73 -5.94 11.57 15.73
N TYR A 74 -5.70 12.86 15.71
CA TYR A 74 -4.52 13.53 15.12
C TYR A 74 -3.24 13.43 15.97
N GLY A 75 -3.37 12.83 17.16
CA GLY A 75 -2.29 12.66 18.12
C GLY A 75 -1.34 11.49 17.80
N ARG A 76 -0.70 10.96 18.84
CA ARG A 76 0.34 9.91 18.69
C ARG A 76 0.04 8.71 19.57
N VAL A 77 0.36 7.52 19.09
CA VAL A 77 0.37 6.29 19.90
C VAL A 77 1.75 5.64 19.81
N GLY A 78 2.48 5.60 20.92
CA GLY A 78 3.67 4.77 21.09
C GLY A 78 3.29 3.49 21.83
N GLY A 79 2.78 2.48 21.11
CA GLY A 79 2.24 1.27 21.73
C GLY A 79 1.24 0.54 20.85
N VAL A 80 0.11 0.10 21.41
CA VAL A 80 -0.90 -0.72 20.74
C VAL A 80 -2.23 0.03 20.67
N GLU A 81 -2.81 0.10 19.48
CA GLU A 81 -4.14 0.65 19.20
C GLU A 81 -5.03 -0.43 18.56
N PRO A 82 -5.67 -1.29 19.37
CA PRO A 82 -6.66 -2.24 18.86
C PRO A 82 -8.05 -1.61 18.86
N SER A 83 -8.83 -1.90 17.83
CA SER A 83 -10.21 -1.42 17.69
C SER A 83 -11.12 -2.45 17.01
N LEU A 84 -12.43 -2.38 17.29
CA LEU A 84 -13.39 -3.32 16.70
C LEU A 84 -13.80 -2.95 15.28
N PHE A 85 -14.16 -1.67 15.05
CA PHE A 85 -14.76 -1.22 13.79
C PHE A 85 -13.96 -0.15 13.02
N TYR A 86 -13.05 0.55 13.70
CA TYR A 86 -12.27 1.64 13.09
C TYR A 86 -11.12 2.09 13.99
N SER A 87 -9.93 2.25 13.41
CA SER A 87 -8.76 2.80 14.09
C SER A 87 -8.19 3.93 13.24
N GLY A 88 -8.13 5.14 13.80
CA GLY A 88 -7.85 6.36 13.05
C GLY A 88 -6.79 7.28 13.65
N THR A 89 -5.83 6.76 14.42
CA THR A 89 -4.75 7.63 14.89
C THR A 89 -3.73 7.92 13.79
N ASP A 90 -3.43 9.21 13.60
CA ASP A 90 -2.53 9.69 12.55
C ASP A 90 -1.09 9.16 12.68
N TYR A 91 -0.56 9.08 13.90
CA TYR A 91 0.84 8.70 14.13
C TYR A 91 0.94 7.54 15.11
N VAL A 92 1.33 6.36 14.63
CA VAL A 92 1.46 5.17 15.47
C VAL A 92 2.86 4.60 15.36
N LYS A 93 3.58 4.56 16.47
CA LYS A 93 4.82 3.81 16.65
C LYS A 93 4.50 2.55 17.46
N GLY A 94 4.25 1.44 16.78
CA GLY A 94 3.85 0.17 17.40
C GLY A 94 2.84 -0.58 16.54
N VAL A 95 1.68 -0.91 17.09
CA VAL A 95 0.65 -1.72 16.41
C VAL A 95 -0.65 -0.92 16.31
N GLN A 96 -1.19 -0.77 15.10
CA GLN A 96 -2.53 -0.28 14.85
C GLN A 96 -3.36 -1.41 14.23
N ALA A 97 -4.50 -1.76 14.83
CA ALA A 97 -5.25 -2.95 14.46
C ALA A 97 -6.77 -2.74 14.49
N THR A 98 -7.46 -3.21 13.45
CA THR A 98 -8.92 -3.36 13.44
C THR A 98 -9.36 -4.81 13.22
N LEU A 99 -10.46 -5.20 13.86
CA LEU A 99 -11.11 -6.49 13.61
C LEU A 99 -11.97 -6.44 12.33
N VAL A 100 -12.89 -5.49 12.27
CA VAL A 100 -13.73 -5.22 11.10
C VAL A 100 -13.61 -3.73 10.79
N GLY A 101 -13.70 -3.33 9.52
CA GLY A 101 -13.55 -1.94 9.12
C GLY A 101 -12.09 -1.45 9.05
N PRO A 102 -11.88 -0.17 8.70
CA PRO A 102 -10.60 0.29 8.21
C PRO A 102 -9.65 0.73 9.33
N SER A 103 -8.36 0.51 9.09
CA SER A 103 -7.27 1.11 9.86
C SER A 103 -6.68 2.26 9.04
N ILE A 104 -6.78 3.49 9.53
CA ILE A 104 -6.35 4.71 8.84
C ILE A 104 -5.31 5.44 9.69
N GLY A 105 -4.22 5.88 9.05
CA GLY A 105 -3.20 6.71 9.68
C GLY A 105 -2.47 7.61 8.69
N GLN A 106 -1.62 8.49 9.19
CA GLN A 106 -0.68 9.25 8.36
C GLN A 106 0.66 8.51 8.32
N GLU A 107 1.25 8.24 9.48
CA GLU A 107 2.56 7.62 9.61
C GLU A 107 2.51 6.46 10.62
N ILE A 108 2.82 5.27 10.14
CA ILE A 108 2.87 4.05 10.96
C ILE A 108 4.31 3.52 10.96
N LEU A 109 4.94 3.52 12.12
CA LEU A 109 6.22 2.85 12.38
C LEU A 109 5.95 1.57 13.17
N GLY A 110 5.83 0.44 12.48
CA GLY A 110 5.53 -0.85 13.08
C GLY A 110 4.54 -1.69 12.25
N VAL A 111 3.42 -2.09 12.83
CA VAL A 111 2.42 -2.96 12.19
C VAL A 111 1.09 -2.24 12.06
N GLN A 112 0.57 -2.15 10.84
CA GLN A 112 -0.80 -1.74 10.57
C GLN A 112 -1.59 -2.95 10.08
N THR A 113 -2.71 -3.27 10.72
CA THR A 113 -3.51 -4.44 10.36
C THR A 113 -5.02 -4.19 10.38
N ALA A 114 -5.73 -4.78 9.43
CA ALA A 114 -7.20 -4.83 9.41
C ALA A 114 -7.66 -6.24 9.00
N CYS A 115 -8.29 -6.98 9.90
CA CYS A 115 -8.68 -8.37 9.62
C CYS A 115 -9.77 -8.43 8.54
N VAL A 116 -10.86 -7.67 8.70
CA VAL A 116 -11.94 -7.55 7.71
C VAL A 116 -12.13 -6.07 7.36
N GLY A 117 -11.18 -5.53 6.60
CA GLY A 117 -11.21 -4.14 6.19
C GLY A 117 -9.91 -3.74 5.48
N PRO A 118 -9.88 -2.56 4.85
CA PRO A 118 -8.65 -2.05 4.25
C PRO A 118 -7.74 -1.42 5.30
N THR A 119 -6.45 -1.34 4.98
CA THR A 119 -5.53 -0.43 5.68
C THR A 119 -5.18 0.74 4.76
N ILE A 120 -5.13 1.94 5.32
CA ILE A 120 -4.86 3.17 4.59
C ILE A 120 -3.85 3.98 5.39
N ALA A 121 -2.73 4.32 4.77
CA ALA A 121 -1.72 5.18 5.38
C ALA A 121 -1.08 6.09 4.33
N LYS A 122 -0.46 7.20 4.74
CA LYS A 122 0.49 7.87 3.84
C LYS A 122 1.82 7.14 3.84
N THR A 123 2.38 6.92 5.01
CA THR A 123 3.68 6.28 5.16
C THR A 123 3.60 5.12 6.13
N VAL A 124 4.09 3.95 5.72
CA VAL A 124 4.24 2.77 6.58
C VAL A 124 5.68 2.32 6.57
N HIS A 125 6.32 2.34 7.73
CA HIS A 125 7.63 1.75 7.98
C HIS A 125 7.44 0.47 8.80
N GLY A 126 7.34 -0.68 8.13
CA GLY A 126 7.15 -1.99 8.75
C GLY A 126 6.20 -2.90 7.99
N LEU A 127 5.16 -3.41 8.65
CA LEU A 127 4.22 -4.38 8.09
C LEU A 127 2.84 -3.77 7.88
N GLN A 128 2.27 -3.98 6.70
CA GLN A 128 0.91 -3.57 6.36
C GLN A 128 0.09 -4.80 5.95
N LEU A 129 -0.89 -5.17 6.77
CA LEU A 129 -1.65 -6.41 6.64
C LEU A 129 -3.15 -6.09 6.49
N SER A 130 -3.80 -6.59 5.44
CA SER A 130 -5.23 -6.36 5.25
C SER A 130 -5.94 -7.60 4.70
N GLY A 131 -7.12 -7.90 5.25
CA GLY A 131 -8.03 -8.88 4.64
C GLY A 131 -8.69 -8.39 3.34
N MET A 132 -8.49 -7.12 2.97
CA MET A 132 -8.97 -6.51 1.73
C MET A 132 -7.79 -5.93 0.94
N PHE A 133 -7.58 -4.61 1.00
CA PHE A 133 -6.50 -3.94 0.30
C PHE A 133 -5.68 -3.07 1.25
N ASN A 134 -4.39 -2.97 0.95
CA ASN A 134 -3.48 -2.01 1.55
C ASN A 134 -3.31 -0.83 0.60
N LEU A 135 -3.47 0.39 1.12
CA LEU A 135 -3.20 1.64 0.42
C LEU A 135 -2.14 2.43 1.18
N ALA A 136 -1.05 2.77 0.50
CA ALA A 136 0.03 3.61 1.01
C ALA A 136 0.46 4.65 -0.03
N ASP A 137 0.94 5.82 0.38
CA ASP A 137 1.77 6.62 -0.52
C ASP A 137 3.18 6.01 -0.55
N ASP A 138 3.80 5.84 0.61
CA ASP A 138 5.12 5.24 0.80
C ASP A 138 5.06 4.02 1.72
N LEU A 139 5.49 2.85 1.20
CA LEU A 139 5.64 1.62 1.99
C LEU A 139 7.12 1.24 2.05
N LEU A 140 7.72 1.34 3.23
CA LEU A 140 9.04 0.80 3.55
C LEU A 140 8.87 -0.46 4.41
N GLY A 141 8.89 -1.63 3.79
CA GLY A 141 8.73 -2.91 4.47
C GLY A 141 7.88 -3.91 3.68
N CYS A 142 6.93 -4.57 4.34
CA CYS A 142 6.15 -5.64 3.72
C CYS A 142 4.65 -5.33 3.68
N GLY A 143 4.03 -5.47 2.51
CA GLY A 143 2.57 -5.36 2.31
C GLY A 143 1.96 -6.71 1.96
N LEU A 144 1.02 -7.20 2.79
CA LEU A 144 0.28 -8.44 2.54
C LEU A 144 -1.22 -8.16 2.55
N GLY A 145 -1.93 -8.56 1.50
CA GLY A 145 -3.38 -8.44 1.42
C GLY A 145 -3.94 -9.02 0.13
N VAL A 146 -5.22 -8.80 -0.16
CA VAL A 146 -5.80 -9.20 -1.46
C VAL A 146 -5.26 -8.30 -2.57
N ALA A 147 -5.14 -7.01 -2.31
CA ALA A 147 -4.46 -6.06 -3.19
C ALA A 147 -3.53 -5.13 -2.41
N ASN A 148 -2.40 -4.77 -3.00
CA ASN A 148 -1.51 -3.74 -2.48
C ASN A 148 -1.40 -2.59 -3.49
N ILE A 149 -1.66 -1.37 -3.04
CA ILE A 149 -1.57 -0.15 -3.84
C ILE A 149 -0.60 0.81 -3.13
N ALA A 150 0.48 1.18 -3.81
CA ALA A 150 1.46 2.13 -3.29
C ALA A 150 1.88 3.15 -4.34
N LYS A 151 2.27 4.37 -3.99
CA LYS A 151 3.02 5.22 -4.95
C LYS A 151 4.47 4.78 -5.00
N SER A 152 5.11 4.66 -3.84
CA SER A 152 6.47 4.18 -3.68
C SER A 152 6.50 2.98 -2.74
N MET A 153 7.17 1.91 -3.15
CA MET A 153 7.39 0.73 -2.33
C MET A 153 8.87 0.41 -2.28
N ALA A 154 9.40 0.22 -1.07
CA ALA A 154 10.72 -0.32 -0.80
C ALA A 154 10.59 -1.53 0.13
N GLY A 155 10.86 -2.74 -0.37
CA GLY A 155 10.69 -3.99 0.38
C GLY A 155 9.92 -5.05 -0.41
N PHE A 156 8.86 -5.63 0.17
CA PHE A 156 8.12 -6.75 -0.43
C PHE A 156 6.61 -6.54 -0.44
N GLN A 157 5.95 -6.92 -1.54
CA GLN A 157 4.50 -7.01 -1.60
C GLN A 157 4.04 -8.38 -2.04
N ILE A 158 3.12 -8.98 -1.28
CA ILE A 158 2.52 -10.29 -1.59
C ILE A 158 1.01 -10.13 -1.59
N SER A 159 0.35 -10.42 -2.72
CA SER A 159 -1.11 -10.28 -2.84
C SER A 159 -1.66 -11.01 -4.07
N ALA A 160 -2.95 -10.87 -4.37
CA ALA A 160 -3.46 -11.24 -5.70
C ALA A 160 -3.08 -10.19 -6.76
N VAL A 161 -3.09 -8.90 -6.38
CA VAL A 161 -2.78 -7.78 -7.28
C VAL A 161 -1.90 -6.73 -6.58
N ASN A 162 -0.70 -6.48 -7.12
CA ASN A 162 0.13 -5.36 -6.68
C ASN A 162 0.14 -4.25 -7.73
N VAL A 163 -0.09 -3.01 -7.30
CA VAL A 163 -0.02 -1.81 -8.13
C VAL A 163 0.92 -0.80 -7.46
N SER A 164 1.97 -0.38 -8.15
CA SER A 164 2.90 0.60 -7.58
C SER A 164 3.55 1.51 -8.63
N GLU A 165 3.66 2.82 -8.40
CA GLU A 165 4.34 3.69 -9.37
C GLU A 165 5.86 3.42 -9.38
N LYS A 166 6.46 3.27 -8.20
CA LYS A 166 7.88 2.96 -8.02
C LYS A 166 8.06 1.78 -7.07
N VAL A 167 8.91 0.85 -7.46
CA VAL A 167 9.22 -0.36 -6.70
C VAL A 167 10.72 -0.49 -6.54
N VAL A 168 11.18 -0.67 -5.31
CA VAL A 168 12.54 -1.07 -4.95
C VAL A 168 12.44 -2.34 -4.09
N GLY A 169 12.62 -3.52 -4.70
CA GLY A 169 12.49 -4.80 -4.01
C GLY A 169 11.69 -5.83 -4.78
N GLY A 170 10.81 -6.55 -4.09
CA GLY A 170 10.12 -7.74 -4.63
C GLY A 170 8.60 -7.62 -4.65
N GLN A 171 7.97 -8.07 -5.73
CA GLN A 171 6.52 -8.23 -5.80
C GLN A 171 6.16 -9.66 -6.21
N ILE A 172 5.30 -10.31 -5.42
CA ILE A 172 4.78 -11.65 -5.70
C ILE A 172 3.25 -11.56 -5.75
N SER A 173 2.63 -11.93 -6.88
CA SER A 173 1.17 -11.90 -6.99
C SER A 173 0.64 -12.71 -8.18
N ALA A 174 -0.66 -12.62 -8.47
CA ALA A 174 -1.18 -13.04 -9.76
C ALA A 174 -0.91 -11.97 -10.85
N VAL A 175 -1.00 -10.69 -10.49
CA VAL A 175 -0.76 -9.55 -11.38
C VAL A 175 0.05 -8.45 -10.68
N ASN A 176 1.22 -8.12 -11.25
CA ASN A 176 2.02 -6.98 -10.83
C ASN A 176 1.97 -5.88 -11.90
N VAL A 177 1.55 -4.68 -11.53
CA VAL A 177 1.57 -3.50 -12.40
C VAL A 177 2.43 -2.42 -11.75
N SER A 178 3.44 -1.93 -12.47
CA SER A 178 4.28 -0.86 -11.96
C SER A 178 4.76 0.11 -13.04
N GLY A 179 5.14 1.32 -12.63
CA GLY A 179 5.82 2.28 -13.49
C GLY A 179 7.30 1.92 -13.62
N MET A 180 8.05 2.16 -12.54
CA MET A 180 9.47 1.85 -12.41
C MET A 180 9.69 0.72 -11.41
N VAL A 181 10.55 -0.24 -11.77
CA VAL A 181 10.92 -1.38 -10.93
C VAL A 181 12.43 -1.50 -10.83
N ILE A 182 12.95 -1.51 -9.62
CA ILE A 182 14.33 -1.88 -9.28
C ILE A 182 14.25 -3.12 -8.38
N GLY A 183 14.43 -4.30 -8.97
CA GLY A 183 14.27 -5.57 -8.26
C GLY A 183 13.53 -6.64 -9.06
N ALA A 184 12.62 -7.38 -8.42
CA ALA A 184 12.01 -8.57 -9.02
C ALA A 184 10.48 -8.56 -8.94
N GLN A 185 9.83 -8.97 -10.03
CA GLN A 185 8.40 -9.26 -10.04
C GLN A 185 8.16 -10.72 -10.42
N VAL A 186 7.38 -11.45 -9.62
CA VAL A 186 7.00 -12.84 -9.85
C VAL A 186 5.49 -12.92 -9.84
N SER A 187 4.88 -13.17 -11.01
CA SER A 187 3.43 -13.27 -11.12
C SER A 187 2.99 -13.93 -12.42
N ALA A 188 1.69 -14.20 -12.61
CA ALA A 188 1.21 -14.63 -13.92
C ALA A 188 1.38 -13.51 -14.97
N VAL A 189 1.16 -12.26 -14.58
CA VAL A 189 1.28 -11.08 -15.46
C VAL A 189 2.08 -9.98 -14.78
N ASN A 190 3.28 -9.72 -15.28
CA ASN A 190 4.12 -8.60 -14.85
C ASN A 190 4.11 -7.47 -15.88
N PHE A 191 3.91 -6.24 -15.43
CA PHE A 191 3.88 -5.05 -16.27
C PHE A 191 4.72 -3.92 -15.66
N ALA A 192 5.71 -3.42 -16.41
CA ALA A 192 6.53 -2.27 -16.06
C ALA A 192 6.47 -1.19 -17.15
N ASN A 193 5.76 -0.09 -16.89
CA ASN A 193 5.43 0.91 -17.91
C ASN A 193 6.57 1.87 -18.27
N ASP A 194 7.59 2.01 -17.42
CA ASP A 194 8.68 2.95 -17.63
C ASP A 194 10.03 2.24 -17.74
N GLU A 195 10.53 1.70 -16.63
CA GLU A 195 11.86 1.10 -16.57
C GLU A 195 11.88 -0.08 -15.61
N LEU A 196 12.50 -1.18 -16.03
CA LEU A 196 12.74 -2.34 -15.19
C LEU A 196 14.27 -2.56 -15.10
N LYS A 197 14.80 -2.34 -13.90
CA LYS A 197 16.17 -2.66 -13.49
C LYS A 197 16.14 -3.91 -12.61
N GLY A 198 16.05 -5.07 -13.26
CA GLY A 198 16.02 -6.35 -12.58
C GLY A 198 15.28 -7.41 -13.39
N ALA A 199 14.45 -8.22 -12.74
CA ALA A 199 13.87 -9.42 -13.34
C ALA A 199 12.35 -9.51 -13.24
N GLN A 200 11.73 -10.06 -14.27
CA GLN A 200 10.33 -10.49 -14.26
C GLN A 200 10.27 -12.00 -14.54
N ILE A 201 9.49 -12.72 -13.73
CA ILE A 201 9.23 -14.14 -13.90
C ILE A 201 7.71 -14.33 -13.94
N GLY A 202 7.20 -14.92 -15.01
CA GLY A 202 5.76 -15.04 -15.18
C GLY A 202 5.30 -15.70 -16.46
N VAL A 203 3.98 -15.78 -16.66
CA VAL A 203 3.42 -16.26 -17.93
C VAL A 203 3.57 -15.17 -18.99
N VAL A 204 3.22 -13.94 -18.63
CA VAL A 204 3.37 -12.74 -19.46
C VAL A 204 4.23 -11.73 -18.71
N ASN A 205 5.31 -11.29 -19.36
CA ASN A 205 6.18 -10.24 -18.86
C ASN A 205 6.22 -9.09 -19.87
N TYR A 206 5.98 -7.88 -19.39
CA TYR A 206 6.09 -6.67 -20.18
C TYR A 206 6.95 -5.64 -19.44
N SER A 207 7.87 -5.04 -20.19
CA SER A 207 8.62 -3.86 -19.79
C SER A 207 8.75 -2.92 -20.98
N LYS A 208 8.79 -1.61 -20.72
CA LYS A 208 8.99 -0.64 -21.80
C LYS A 208 10.44 -0.58 -22.26
N LYS A 209 11.37 -0.32 -21.33
CA LYS A 209 12.78 -0.05 -21.67
C LYS A 209 13.68 -1.27 -21.62
N ASN A 210 13.90 -1.82 -20.43
CA ASN A 210 14.98 -2.74 -20.09
C ASN A 210 14.48 -3.84 -19.15
N GLY A 211 15.31 -4.86 -18.89
CA GLY A 211 15.08 -5.88 -17.88
C GLY A 211 15.39 -7.29 -18.37
N CYS A 212 15.45 -8.23 -17.43
CA CYS A 212 15.54 -9.66 -17.68
C CYS A 212 14.16 -10.30 -17.50
N GLN A 213 13.66 -11.01 -18.49
CA GLN A 213 12.32 -11.60 -18.48
C GLN A 213 12.39 -13.10 -18.74
N LEU A 214 11.75 -13.88 -17.87
CA LEU A 214 11.60 -15.33 -18.00
C LEU A 214 10.11 -15.67 -17.98
N GLY A 215 9.60 -16.23 -19.06
CA GLY A 215 8.17 -16.50 -19.19
C GLY A 215 7.73 -17.03 -20.55
N LEU A 216 6.47 -17.44 -20.67
CA LEU A 216 5.93 -17.91 -21.96
C LEU A 216 5.92 -16.80 -23.00
N PHE A 217 5.57 -15.58 -22.60
CA PHE A 217 5.54 -14.40 -23.45
C PHE A 217 6.31 -13.25 -22.80
N ASN A 218 7.39 -12.81 -23.44
CA ASN A 218 8.27 -11.76 -22.92
C ASN A 218 8.33 -10.60 -23.90
N ILE A 219 7.97 -9.40 -23.43
CA ILE A 219 7.91 -8.19 -24.23
C ILE A 219 8.78 -7.10 -23.61
N ILE A 220 9.74 -6.61 -24.39
CA ILE A 220 10.54 -5.41 -24.08
C ILE A 220 10.35 -4.44 -25.24
N GLU A 221 9.50 -3.43 -25.08
CA GLU A 221 9.04 -2.59 -26.20
C GLU A 221 10.18 -1.93 -26.96
N ASP A 222 11.16 -1.37 -26.25
CA ASP A 222 12.29 -0.65 -26.83
C ASP A 222 13.46 -1.58 -27.23
N SER A 223 13.26 -2.91 -27.29
CA SER A 223 14.31 -3.87 -27.67
C SER A 223 14.41 -4.08 -29.18
N PRO A 224 15.61 -4.32 -29.75
CA PRO A 224 15.75 -4.77 -31.15
C PRO A 224 14.96 -6.06 -31.44
N LEU A 225 14.71 -6.88 -30.41
CA LEU A 225 13.85 -8.05 -30.46
C LEU A 225 12.70 -7.89 -29.44
N PRO A 226 11.62 -7.16 -29.78
CA PRO A 226 10.61 -6.75 -28.81
C PRO A 226 9.82 -7.88 -28.18
N PHE A 227 9.75 -9.05 -28.83
CA PHE A 227 8.97 -10.19 -28.37
C PHE A 227 9.77 -11.48 -28.50
N THR A 228 9.79 -12.27 -27.44
CA THR A 228 10.37 -13.61 -27.42
C THR A 228 9.55 -14.58 -26.57
N ILE A 229 9.79 -15.87 -26.78
CA ILE A 229 9.25 -16.97 -25.97
C ILE A 229 10.36 -17.45 -25.03
N ILE A 230 9.98 -17.90 -23.84
CA ILE A 230 10.86 -18.39 -22.75
C ILE A 230 11.71 -17.29 -22.12
N PHE A 231 12.48 -16.53 -22.89
CA PHE A 231 13.45 -15.58 -22.34
C PHE A 231 13.64 -14.32 -23.19
N ASN A 232 13.68 -13.13 -22.56
CA ASN A 232 14.08 -11.86 -23.19
C ASN A 232 15.00 -11.07 -22.25
N ILE A 233 15.93 -10.30 -22.81
CA ILE A 233 16.81 -9.44 -22.03
C ILE A 233 17.23 -8.20 -22.80
N LYS A 234 17.25 -7.06 -22.11
CA LYS A 234 17.87 -5.81 -22.56
C LYS A 234 18.40 -5.05 -21.35
N PHE A 235 19.60 -4.47 -21.49
CA PHE A 235 20.24 -3.63 -20.48
C PHE A 235 20.13 -2.16 -20.86
#